data_AF-A0A1T4M0T0-F1
#
_entry.id   AF-A0A1T4M0T0-F1
#
_cell.length_a   1.000
_cell.length_b   1.000
_cell.length_c   1.000
_cell.angle_alpha   90.00
_cell.angle_beta   90.00
_cell.angle_gamma   90.00
#
_symmetry.space_group_name_H-M   'P 1'
#
loop_
_entity.id
_entity.type
_entity.pdbx_description
1 polymer ?
#
loop_
_entity_poly.entity_id
_entity_poly.type
_entity_poly.pdbx_seq_one_letter_code
_entity_poly.pdbx_strand_id
1 'polypeptide(L)' 'MKILTDTNIILDFIQSREPFSENASKIINSYVKKENEGYISAHSLSDIFFHFKKRQNC' A
#
# COMPACT_ATOMS: atom_id res chain seq x y z
N MET A 1 -17.46 0.90 -2.29
CA MET A 1 -17.31 0.02 -1.10
C MET A 1 -16.18 0.55 -0.24
N LYS A 2 -16.24 0.41 1.10
CA LYS A 2 -15.15 0.82 2.00
C LYS A 2 -14.21 -0.37 2.21
N ILE A 3 -12.93 -0.18 1.92
CA ILE A 3 -11.91 -1.24 1.98
C ILE A 3 -10.82 -0.79 2.94
N LEU A 4 -10.60 -1.55 4.01
CA LEU A 4 -9.45 -1.36 4.88
C LEU A 4 -8.25 -2.08 4.25
N THR A 5 -7.24 -1.31 3.86
CA THR A 5 -6.03 -1.80 3.22
C THR A 5 -4.96 -2.07 4.26
N ASP A 6 -4.44 -3.30 4.27
CA ASP A 6 -3.29 -3.67 5.10
C ASP A 6 -1.99 -3.00 4.61
N THR A 7 -1.05 -2.80 5.52
CA THR A 7 0.28 -2.25 5.23
C THR A 7 0.97 -3.00 4.10
N ASN A 8 0.86 -4.34 4.05
CA ASN A 8 1.57 -5.15 3.05
C ASN A 8 1.15 -4.83 1.62
N ILE A 9 -0.14 -4.56 1.36
CA ILE A 9 -0.60 -4.19 0.01
C ILE A 9 0.01 -2.87 -0.44
N ILE A 10 0.12 -1.90 0.48
CA ILE A 10 0.77 -0.62 0.20
C ILE A 10 2.27 -0.81 -0.05
N LEU A 11 2.92 -1.63 0.76
CA LEU A 11 4.33 -1.97 0.57
C LEU A 11 4.56 -2.68 -0.76
N ASP A 12 3.69 -3.62 -1.15
CA ASP A 12 3.78 -4.35 -2.41
C ASP A 12 3.61 -3.43 -3.61
N PHE A 13 2.69 -2.46 -3.53
CA PHE A 13 2.50 -1.45 -4.55
C PHE A 13 3.74 -0.55 -4.70
N ILE A 14 4.22 0.05 -3.61
CA ILE A 14 5.26 1.06 -3.73
C ILE A 14 6.65 0.45 -3.94
N GLN A 15 6.88 -0.78 -3.48
CA GLN A 15 8.16 -1.48 -3.68
C GLN A 15 8.15 -2.43 -4.88
N SER A 16 7.03 -2.52 -5.60
CA SER A 16 6.84 -3.45 -6.72
C SER A 16 7.26 -4.88 -6.34
N ARG A 17 6.76 -5.39 -5.20
CA ARG A 17 7.13 -6.72 -4.69
C ARG A 17 6.43 -7.79 -5.49
N GLU A 18 7.21 -8.61 -6.19
CA GLU A 18 6.67 -9.81 -6.84
C GLU A 18 6.35 -10.90 -5.81
N PRO A 19 5.26 -11.67 -6.03
CA PRO A 19 4.36 -11.67 -7.19
C PRO A 19 3.13 -10.74 -7.06
N PHE A 20 3.05 -9.93 -6.00
CA PHE A 20 1.81 -9.22 -5.63
C PHE A 20 1.70 -7.80 -6.19
N SER A 21 2.77 -7.29 -6.81
CA SER A 21 2.87 -5.93 -7.39
C SER A 21 1.70 -5.58 -8.31
N GLU A 22 1.33 -6.48 -9.22
CA GLU A 22 0.23 -6.25 -10.17
C GLU A 22 -1.13 -6.18 -9.45
N ASN A 23 -1.36 -7.08 -8.50
CA ASN A 23 -2.61 -7.12 -7.74
C ASN A 23 -2.75 -5.88 -6.83
N ALA A 24 -1.66 -5.50 -6.16
CA ALA A 24 -1.62 -4.29 -5.36
C ALA A 24 -1.92 -3.05 -6.23
N SER A 25 -1.32 -2.97 -7.42
CA SER A 25 -1.59 -1.89 -8.39
C SER A 25 -3.06 -1.82 -8.82
N LYS A 26 -3.71 -2.96 -9.06
CA LYS A 26 -5.15 -3.02 -9.39
C LYS A 26 -6.01 -2.48 -8.24
N ILE A 27 -5.69 -2.86 -7.00
CA ILE A 27 -6.39 -2.40 -5.81
C ILE A 27 -6.25 -0.88 -5.66
N ILE A 28 -5.02 -0.35 -5.73
CA ILE A 28 -4.76 1.10 -5.62
C ILE A 28 -5.43 1.86 -6.77
N ASN A 29 -5.41 1.35 -8.00
CA ASN A 29 -6.10 1.98 -9.12
C ASN A 29 -7.61 2.08 -8.91
N SER A 30 -8.24 1.10 -8.24
CA SER A 30 -9.67 1.20 -7.91
C SER A 30 -9.97 2.37 -6.96
N TYR A 31 -9.03 2.72 -6.07
CA TYR A 31 -9.14 3.88 -5.20
C TYR A 31 -8.97 5.19 -5.99
N VAL A 32 -7.98 5.24 -6.88
CA VAL A 32 -7.72 6.42 -7.74
C VAL A 32 -8.91 6.70 -8.67
N LYS A 33 -9.53 5.65 -9.21
CA LYS A 33 -10.74 5.75 -10.04
C LYS A 33 -12.02 6.07 -9.24
N LYS A 34 -11.93 6.17 -7.91
CA LYS A 34 -13.06 6.38 -7.00
C LYS A 34 -14.14 5.30 -7.09
N GLU A 35 -13.77 4.10 -7.55
CA GLU A 35 -14.65 2.92 -7.54
C GLU A 35 -14.81 2.38 -6.11
N ASN A 36 -13.75 2.50 -5.31
CA ASN A 36 -13.72 2.13 -3.90
C ASN A 36 -13.08 3.21 -3.04
N GLU A 37 -13.47 3.25 -1.77
CA GLU A 37 -12.81 4.09 -0.76
C GLU A 37 -11.82 3.23 0.02
N GLY A 38 -10.52 3.52 -0.13
CA GLY A 38 -9.45 2.88 0.62
C GLY A 38 -9.18 3.58 1.95
N TYR A 39 -9.07 2.80 3.02
CA TYR A 39 -8.72 3.26 4.37
C TYR A 39 -7.44 2.57 4.82
N ILE A 40 -6.61 3.27 5.58
CA ILE A 40 -5.41 2.72 6.21
C ILE A 40 -5.48 2.95 7.71
N SER A 41 -4.93 2.03 8.49
CA SER A 41 -4.83 2.26 9.93
C SER A 41 -3.76 3.32 10.22
N ALA A 42 -3.97 4.16 11.24
CA ALA A 42 -2.96 5.14 11.64
C ALA A 42 -1.67 4.48 12.12
N HIS A 43 -1.76 3.28 12.72
CA HIS A 43 -0.60 2.48 13.12
C HIS A 43 0.24 2.06 11.90
N SER A 44 -0.44 1.57 10.86
CA SER A 44 0.19 1.16 9.59
C SER A 44 1.00 2.27 8.94
N LEU A 45 0.64 3.54 9.14
CA LEU A 45 1.39 4.67 8.60
C LEU A 45 2.82 4.75 9.15
N SER A 46 2.99 4.47 10.45
CA SER A 46 4.31 4.41 11.08
C SER A 46 5.14 3.27 10.50
N ASP A 47 4.53 2.09 10.32
CA ASP A 47 5.20 0.91 9.75
C ASP A 47 5.67 1.18 8.32
N ILE A 48 4.83 1.81 7.51
CA ILE A 48 5.19 2.27 6.15
C ILE A 48 6.38 3.21 6.26
N PHE A 49 6.31 4.27 7.07
CA PHE A 49 7.39 5.26 7.18
C PHE A 49 8.74 4.62 7.56
N PHE A 50 8.76 3.70 8.53
CA PHE A 50 10.00 3.02 8.93
C PHE A 50 10.56 2.12 7.83
N HIS A 51 9.69 1.39 7.12
CA HIS A 51 10.12 0.51 6.03
C HIS A 51 10.74 1.30 4.87
N PHE A 52 10.19 2.46 4.54
CA PHE A 52 10.76 3.37 3.54
C PHE A 52 12.11 3.94 3.98
N LYS A 53 12.20 4.42 5.22
CA LYS A 53 13.43 5.03 5.74
C LYS A 53 14.59 4.03 5.76
N LYS A 54 14.32 2.77 6.11
CA LYS A 54 15.34 1.71 6.14
C LYS A 54 16.01 1.49 4.77
N ARG A 55 15.32 1.76 3.66
CA ARG A 55 15.89 1.62 2.31
C ARG A 55 16.79 2.78 1.86
N GLN A 56 16.64 3.98 2.41
CA GLN A 56 17.48 5.12 2.02
C GLN A 56 18.84 5.15 2.73
N ASN A 57 19.05 4.28 3.72
CA ASN A 57 20.32 4.15 4.45
C ASN A 57 21.22 3.01 3.92
N CYS A 58 21.01 2.58 2.66
CA CYS A 58 21.88 1.61 1.97
C CYS A 58 22.47 2.23 0.71
#